data_AF-A0A5C5YC51-F1
#
_entry.id   AF-A0A5C5YC51-F1
#
_cell.length_a   1.000
_cell.length_b   1.000
_cell.length_c   1.000
_cell.angle_alpha   90.00
_cell.angle_beta   90.00
_cell.angle_gamma   90.00
#
_symmetry.space_group_name_H-M   'P 1'
#
loop_
_entity.id
_entity.type
_entity.pdbx_description
1 polymer ?
#
loop_
_entity_poly.entity_id
_entity_poly.type
_entity_poly.pdbx_seq_one_letter_code
_entity_poly.pdbx_strand_id
1 'polypeptide(L)'
;MSENFVTFHRNGLELHVCKLNGFRFVSFGMITGYVNGVACVESVIVQEPSGRRHVVTEKDTRGASTIRVQSPRGKPAYCGLADAATVSLVNAEV
;
A
#
# COMPACT_ATOMS: atom_id res chain seq x y z
N MET A 1 -10.38 3.69 20.31
CA MET A 1 -9.94 4.36 19.06
C MET A 1 -10.27 3.42 17.91
N SER A 2 -10.81 3.93 16.80
CA SER A 2 -11.05 3.14 15.59
C SER A 2 -9.73 2.97 14.83
N GLU A 3 -9.17 1.77 14.84
CA GLU A 3 -7.91 1.47 14.16
C GLU A 3 -8.14 1.28 12.66
N ASN A 4 -7.24 1.83 11.84
CA ASN A 4 -7.26 1.62 10.40
C ASN A 4 -6.38 0.41 10.06
N PHE A 5 -6.77 -0.38 9.05
CA PHE A 5 -6.05 -1.59 8.66
C PHE A 5 -5.70 -1.56 7.17
N VAL A 6 -4.56 -2.13 6.81
CA VAL A 6 -4.16 -2.23 5.40
C VAL A 6 -4.47 -3.59 4.82
N THR A 7 -4.82 -3.60 3.53
CA THR A 7 -4.75 -4.80 2.68
C THR A 7 -4.08 -4.43 1.37
N PHE A 8 -3.28 -5.34 0.82
CA PHE A 8 -2.58 -5.16 -0.45
C PHE A 8 -3.32 -5.92 -1.55
N HIS A 9 -3.44 -5.30 -2.72
CA HIS A 9 -4.20 -5.82 -3.85
C HIS A 9 -3.39 -5.73 -5.14
N ARG A 10 -3.61 -6.65 -6.07
CA ARG A 10 -3.11 -6.57 -7.46
C ARG A 10 -4.20 -7.05 -8.39
N ASN A 11 -4.47 -6.30 -9.46
CA ASN A 11 -5.54 -6.60 -10.42
C ASN A 11 -6.91 -6.80 -9.75
N GLY A 12 -7.20 -6.01 -8.70
CA GLY A 12 -8.44 -6.10 -7.93
C GLY A 12 -8.54 -7.28 -6.96
N LEU A 13 -7.52 -8.12 -6.86
CA LEU A 13 -7.48 -9.28 -5.96
C LEU A 13 -6.57 -9.02 -4.77
N GLU A 14 -7.00 -9.45 -3.58
CA GLU A 14 -6.20 -9.37 -2.37
C GLU A 14 -4.96 -10.30 -2.47
N LEU A 15 -3.79 -9.75 -2.15
CA LEU A 15 -2.54 -10.50 -2.11
C LEU A 15 -2.44 -11.30 -0.80
N HIS A 16 -3.03 -12.49 -0.76
CA HIS A 16 -2.93 -13.39 0.40
C HIS A 16 -1.49 -13.82 0.74
N VAL A 17 -0.55 -13.65 -0.20
CA VAL A 17 0.89 -13.86 0.03
C VAL A 17 1.51 -12.80 0.94
N CYS A 18 0.90 -11.62 1.07
CA CYS A 18 1.37 -10.58 1.98
C CYS A 18 0.88 -10.87 3.40
N LYS A 19 1.76 -11.44 4.23
CA LYS A 19 1.47 -11.77 5.65
C LYS A 19 1.12 -10.55 6.51
N LEU A 20 1.24 -9.34 5.97
CA LEU A 20 1.02 -8.06 6.63
C LEU A 20 -0.39 -7.50 6.35
N ASN A 21 -1.21 -8.21 5.56
CA ASN A 21 -2.63 -7.90 5.43
C ASN A 21 -3.34 -7.95 6.79
N GLY A 22 -4.24 -6.99 7.03
CA GLY A 22 -4.97 -6.88 8.28
C GLY A 22 -4.16 -6.27 9.42
N PHE A 23 -2.91 -5.86 9.19
CA PHE A 23 -2.15 -5.12 10.19
C PHE A 23 -2.58 -3.68 10.26
N ARG A 24 -2.36 -3.07 11.43
CA ARG A 24 -2.74 -1.69 11.67
C ARG A 24 -1.92 -0.77 10.78
N PHE A 25 -2.60 0.13 10.08
CA PHE A 25 -1.98 1.22 9.34
C PHE A 25 -1.38 2.24 10.32
N VAL A 26 -0.14 2.67 10.05
CA VAL A 26 0.54 3.73 10.81
C VAL A 26 0.67 4.98 9.95
N SER A 27 1.35 4.87 8.80
CA SER A 27 1.59 6.01 7.90
C SER A 27 2.00 5.54 6.51
N PHE A 28 1.90 6.43 5.53
CA PHE A 28 2.54 6.27 4.22
C PHE A 28 3.98 6.78 4.25
N GLY A 29 4.80 6.24 3.35
CA GLY A 29 6.11 6.80 3.00
C GLY A 29 5.99 7.95 1.99
N MET A 30 7.10 8.26 1.31
CA MET A 30 7.15 9.32 0.32
C MET A 30 6.34 8.98 -0.94
N ILE A 31 5.74 10.01 -1.54
CA ILE A 31 5.08 9.90 -2.85
C ILE A 31 6.16 9.71 -3.92
N THR A 32 6.03 8.64 -4.71
CA THR A 32 6.92 8.31 -5.83
C THR A 32 6.42 8.84 -7.17
N GLY A 33 5.13 9.17 -7.26
CA GLY A 33 4.52 9.79 -8.42
C GLY A 33 3.02 9.49 -8.51
N TYR A 34 2.46 9.60 -9.71
CA TYR A 34 1.06 9.34 -9.98
C TYR A 34 0.93 8.42 -11.20
N VAL A 35 0.05 7.43 -11.12
CA VAL A 35 -0.33 6.56 -12.24
C VAL A 35 -1.84 6.71 -12.44
N ASN A 36 -2.27 7.15 -13.63
CA ASN A 36 -3.68 7.41 -13.95
C ASN A 36 -4.39 8.30 -12.90
N GLY A 37 -3.70 9.31 -12.40
CA GLY A 37 -4.21 10.24 -11.38
C GLY A 37 -4.24 9.70 -9.95
N VAL A 38 -3.80 8.45 -9.71
CA VAL A 38 -3.68 7.85 -8.38
C VAL A 38 -2.27 8.02 -7.85
N ALA A 39 -2.13 8.54 -6.63
CA ALA A 39 -0.82 8.69 -5.98
C ALA A 39 -0.20 7.32 -5.66
N CYS A 40 1.08 7.17 -5.98
CA CYS A 40 1.92 6.04 -5.59
C CYS A 40 2.88 6.46 -4.49
N VAL A 41 3.12 5.58 -3.52
CA VAL A 41 4.10 5.75 -2.46
C VAL A 41 5.14 4.65 -2.51
N GLU A 42 6.35 4.93 -2.04
CA GLU A 42 7.44 3.94 -2.00
C GLU A 42 7.24 2.87 -0.93
N SER A 43 6.50 3.21 0.14
CA SER A 43 6.30 2.34 1.28
C SER A 43 5.05 2.67 2.08
N VAL A 44 4.62 1.70 2.90
CA VAL A 44 3.63 1.88 3.95
C VAL A 44 4.15 1.29 5.26
N ILE A 45 3.94 2.01 6.35
CA ILE A 45 4.30 1.55 7.68
C ILE A 45 3.07 0.91 8.32
N VAL A 46 3.22 -0.35 8.73
CA VAL A 46 2.21 -1.13 9.43
C VAL A 46 2.69 -1.53 10.82
N GLN A 47 1.76 -1.84 11.71
CA GLN A 47 2.04 -2.26 13.06
C GLN A 47 1.36 -3.59 13.37
N GLU A 48 2.16 -4.54 13.87
CA GLU A 48 1.69 -5.81 14.42
C GLU A 48 0.92 -5.61 15.73
N PRO A 49 0.09 -6.59 16.14
CA PRO A 49 -0.51 -6.61 17.48
C PRO A 49 0.53 -6.58 18.62
N SER A 50 1.74 -7.10 18.37
CA SER A 50 2.88 -7.05 19.29
C SER A 50 3.39 -5.61 19.54
N GLY A 51 2.96 -4.65 18.72
CA GLY A 51 3.44 -3.29 18.71
C GLY A 51 4.63 -3.05 17.76
N ARG A 52 5.23 -4.11 17.20
CA ARG A 52 6.34 -4.01 16.25
C ARG A 52 5.89 -3.34 14.95
N ARG A 53 6.70 -2.41 14.44
CA ARG A 53 6.45 -1.72 13.17
C ARG A 53 7.24 -2.36 12.03
N HIS A 54 6.62 -2.40 10.86
CA HIS A 54 7.20 -2.91 9.63
C HIS A 54 7.03 -1.88 8.53
N VAL A 55 8.08 -1.70 7.72
CA VAL A 55 8.02 -0.94 6.47
C VAL A 55 7.75 -1.94 5.36
N VAL A 56 6.67 -1.74 4.62
CA VAL A 56 6.28 -2.57 3.48
C VAL A 56 6.54 -1.79 2.21
N THR A 57 7.26 -2.40 1.29
CA THR A 57 7.65 -1.83 0.01
C THR A 57 7.11 -2.68 -1.14
N GLU A 58 7.29 -2.20 -2.37
CA GLU A 58 6.97 -2.96 -3.58
C GLU A 58 7.59 -4.38 -3.59
N LYS A 59 8.80 -4.53 -3.03
CA LYS A 59 9.51 -5.82 -2.98
C LYS A 59 8.79 -6.83 -2.12
N ASP A 60 8.22 -6.39 -1.00
CA ASP A 60 7.48 -7.23 -0.06
C ASP A 60 6.16 -7.75 -0.67
N THR A 61 5.59 -6.98 -1.59
CA THR A 61 4.41 -7.38 -2.38
C THR A 61 4.76 -8.09 -3.69
N ARG A 62 6.05 -8.34 -3.97
CA ARG A 62 6.55 -8.93 -5.22
C ARG A 62 6.08 -8.16 -6.46
N GLY A 63 6.31 -6.85 -6.45
CA GLY A 63 5.95 -5.91 -7.52
C GLY A 63 4.85 -4.93 -7.10
N ALA A 64 4.55 -3.98 -7.98
CA ALA A 64 3.56 -2.93 -7.74
C ALA A 64 2.22 -3.50 -7.26
N SER A 65 1.60 -2.79 -6.34
CA SER A 65 0.31 -3.18 -5.75
C SER A 65 -0.50 -1.94 -5.39
N THR A 66 -1.78 -2.16 -5.09
CA THR A 66 -2.66 -1.13 -4.53
C THR A 66 -2.81 -1.40 -3.04
N ILE A 67 -2.66 -0.36 -2.23
CA ILE A 67 -2.96 -0.38 -0.81
C ILE A 67 -4.41 0.04 -0.64
N ARG A 68 -5.19 -0.74 0.10
CA ARG A 68 -6.50 -0.34 0.63
C ARG A 68 -6.37 -0.12 2.12
N VAL A 69 -6.62 1.10 2.57
CA VAL A 69 -6.71 1.44 4.00
C VAL A 69 -8.17 1.44 4.42
N GLN A 70 -8.56 0.44 5.21
CA GLN A 70 -9.91 0.34 5.76
C GLN A 70 -10.00 1.11 7.07
N SER A 71 -10.95 2.05 7.14
CA SER A 71 -11.34 2.70 8.39
C SER A 71 -12.64 2.09 8.94
N PRO A 72 -12.80 1.92 10.26
CA PRO A 72 -14.00 1.30 10.84
C PRO A 72 -15.30 2.05 10.59
N ARG A 73 -15.23 3.36 10.31
CA ARG A 73 -16.42 4.22 10.11
C ARG A 73 -16.38 5.02 8.80
N GLY A 74 -15.40 4.76 7.95
CA GLY A 74 -15.14 5.54 6.74
C GLY A 74 -15.15 4.69 5.47
N LYS A 75 -15.27 5.38 4.32
CA LYS A 75 -14.98 4.75 3.03
C LYS A 75 -13.49 4.35 2.99
N PRO A 76 -13.14 3.22 2.36
CA PRO A 76 -11.75 2.82 2.22
C PRO A 76 -10.98 3.85 1.37
N ALA A 77 -9.74 4.14 1.77
CA ALA A 77 -8.82 4.93 0.96
C ALA A 77 -7.93 3.99 0.14
N TYR A 78 -7.57 4.41 -1.08
CA TYR A 78 -6.73 3.64 -1.99
C TYR A 78 -5.52 4.47 -2.44
N CYS A 79 -4.36 3.84 -2.55
CA CYS A 79 -3.16 4.41 -3.18
C CYS A 79 -2.30 3.30 -3.79
N GLY A 80 -1.37 3.66 -4.66
CA GLY A 80 -0.38 2.73 -5.21
C GLY A 80 0.80 2.52 -4.26
N LEU A 81 1.36 1.31 -4.25
CA LEU A 81 2.65 0.97 -3.68
C LEU A 81 3.58 0.58 -4.83
N ALA A 82 4.50 1.46 -5.17
CA ALA A 82 5.44 1.28 -6.27
C ALA A 82 6.64 2.21 -6.08
N ASP A 83 7.83 1.72 -6.43
CA ASP A 83 9.02 2.56 -6.49
C ASP A 83 8.95 3.56 -7.68
N ALA A 84 9.80 4.59 -7.65
CA ALA A 84 9.80 5.64 -8.65
C ALA A 84 10.15 5.14 -10.07
N ALA A 85 10.96 4.07 -10.18
CA ALA A 85 11.32 3.51 -11.47
C ALA A 85 10.11 2.78 -12.09
N THR A 86 9.39 2.00 -11.29
CA THR A 86 8.15 1.34 -11.70
C THR A 86 7.09 2.35 -12.13
N VAL A 87 6.89 3.43 -11.36
CA VAL A 87 5.96 4.51 -11.74
C VAL A 87 6.37 5.16 -13.06
N SER A 88 7.66 5.45 -13.25
CA SER A 88 8.17 6.07 -14.49
C SER A 88 7.97 5.16 -15.70
N LEU A 89 8.21 3.86 -15.54
CA LEU A 89 8.03 2.87 -16.60
C LEU A 89 6.56 2.77 -17.02
N VAL A 90 5.65 2.62 -16.05
CA VAL A 90 4.20 2.53 -16.33
C VAL A 90 3.71 3.79 -17.05
N ASN A 91 4.13 4.97 -16.62
CA ASN A 91 3.72 6.22 -17.27
C ASN A 91 4.28 6.39 -18.68
N ALA A 92 5.39 5.73 -19.03
CA ALA A 92 5.94 5.75 -20.39
C ALA A 92 5.18 4.83 -21.36
N GLU A 93 4.39 3.88 -20.83
CA GLU A 93 3.60 2.92 -21.61
C GLU A 93 2.17 3.39 -21.92
N VAL A 94 1.74 4.53 -21.36
CA VAL A 94 0.40 5.13 -21.51
C VAL A 94 0.44 6.31 -22.48
#